data_AF-A0A5N6MCT7-F1
#
_entry.id   AF-A0A5N6MCT7-F1
#
_cell.length_a   1.000
_cell.length_b   1.000
_cell.length_c   1.000
_cell.angle_alpha   90.00
_cell.angle_beta   90.00
_cell.angle_gamma   90.00
#
_symmetry.space_group_name_H-M   'P 1'
#
loop_
_entity.id
_entity.type
_entity.pdbx_description
1 polymer ?
#
loop_
_entity_poly.entity_id
_entity_poly.type
_entity_poly.pdbx_seq_one_letter_code
_entity_poly.pdbx_strand_id
1 'polypeptide(L)'
;MAVLCLSSDMVLRATAFCFTLIAAVVAGVDHETHKIPITISDNMPSFTVFVTAKWHYLSFSVFLVVANSIACSYSFASMILSMKKMIRTHLTFLLSDVMMMALLFSANGAATAVGIIGVNGNSHTQWHKVCYVFKSHCHQGAASIAMSFLRSFVFLWLVVFAILNLHKKYT
;
A
#
# COMPACT_ATOMS: atom_id res chain seq x y z
N MET A 1 21.15 22.66 15.13
CA MET A 1 20.89 22.03 13.82
C MET A 1 20.60 20.53 13.91
N ALA A 2 21.42 19.73 14.61
CA ALA A 2 21.17 18.30 14.81
C ALA A 2 19.80 17.96 15.48
N VAL A 3 19.36 18.78 16.45
CA VAL A 3 18.08 18.60 17.15
C VAL A 3 16.86 18.82 16.24
N LEU A 4 16.91 19.85 15.38
CA LEU A 4 15.86 20.13 14.38
C LEU A 4 15.74 19.01 13.33
N CYS A 5 16.88 18.40 12.98
CA CYS A 5 16.91 17.26 12.07
C CYS A 5 16.33 15.98 12.71
N LEU A 6 16.58 15.76 14.01
CA LEU A 6 16.07 14.60 14.76
C LEU A 6 14.54 14.69 14.95
N SER A 7 14.01 15.88 15.25
CA SER A 7 12.57 16.10 15.34
C SER A 7 11.87 15.89 14.00
N SER A 8 12.50 16.29 12.88
CA SER A 8 11.94 16.07 11.54
C SER A 8 11.94 14.58 11.15
N ASP A 9 13.02 13.83 11.38
CA ASP A 9 13.06 12.38 11.13
C ASP A 9 11.95 11.64 11.90
N MET A 10 11.77 11.95 13.18
CA MET A 10 10.71 11.37 13.99
C MET A 10 9.31 11.64 13.43
N VAL A 11 9.02 12.89 13.04
CA VAL A 11 7.72 13.25 12.47
C VAL A 11 7.47 12.50 11.17
N LEU A 12 8.48 12.42 10.29
CA LEU A 12 8.36 11.65 9.05
C LEU A 12 8.13 10.15 9.33
N ARG A 13 8.84 9.54 10.29
CA ARG A 13 8.68 8.12 10.68
C ARG A 13 7.36 7.81 11.38
N ALA A 14 6.79 8.75 12.12
CA ALA A 14 5.46 8.62 12.70
C ALA A 14 4.37 8.73 11.62
N THR A 15 4.47 9.74 10.76
CA THR A 15 3.54 9.97 9.63
C THR A 15 3.50 8.76 8.70
N ALA A 16 4.69 8.27 8.39
CA ALA A 16 4.97 7.00 7.76
C ALA A 16 4.17 5.81 8.35
N PHE A 17 4.33 5.57 9.65
CA PHE A 17 3.65 4.48 10.34
C PHE A 17 2.14 4.59 10.22
N CYS A 18 1.58 5.79 10.42
CA CYS A 18 0.14 6.05 10.27
C CYS A 18 -0.36 5.71 8.88
N PHE A 19 0.32 6.18 7.82
CA PHE A 19 -0.10 5.91 6.44
C PHE A 19 -0.03 4.42 6.09
N THR A 20 1.04 3.70 6.47
CA THR A 20 1.13 2.25 6.24
C THR A 20 0.07 1.48 7.00
N LEU A 21 -0.22 1.88 8.24
CA LEU A 21 -1.20 1.19 9.08
C LEU A 21 -2.59 1.35 8.48
N ILE A 22 -2.96 2.57 8.07
CA ILE A 22 -4.24 2.82 7.42
C ILE A 22 -4.33 2.04 6.10
N ALA A 23 -3.31 2.09 5.24
CA ALA A 23 -3.31 1.33 3.99
C ALA A 23 -3.46 -0.19 4.23
N ALA A 24 -2.69 -0.74 5.17
CA ALA A 24 -2.71 -2.16 5.51
C ALA A 24 -4.03 -2.60 6.15
N VAL A 25 -4.66 -1.77 6.97
CA VAL A 25 -5.96 -2.08 7.59
C VAL A 25 -7.10 -1.93 6.60
N VAL A 26 -7.05 -0.94 5.72
CA VAL A 26 -8.09 -0.66 4.72
C VAL A 26 -8.10 -1.69 3.59
N ALA A 27 -6.94 -2.12 3.09
CA ALA A 27 -6.84 -3.26 2.16
C ALA A 27 -6.86 -4.60 2.89
N GLY A 28 -6.40 -4.58 4.14
CA GLY A 28 -6.80 -5.49 5.21
C GLY A 28 -8.34 -5.47 5.34
N VAL A 29 -9.04 -6.22 6.18
CA VAL A 29 -10.48 -6.02 6.52
C VAL A 29 -11.52 -5.98 5.37
N ASP A 30 -11.16 -5.78 4.10
CA ASP A 30 -12.06 -5.49 3.00
C ASP A 30 -12.67 -6.80 2.47
N HIS A 31 -13.98 -6.90 2.69
CA HIS A 31 -14.78 -8.03 2.28
C HIS A 31 -16.13 -7.52 1.78
N GLU A 32 -16.47 -7.84 0.54
CA GLU A 32 -17.76 -7.48 -0.04
C GLU A 32 -18.39 -8.74 -0.67
N THR A 33 -19.62 -9.07 -0.29
CA THR A 33 -20.37 -10.20 -0.87
C THR A 33 -21.54 -9.68 -1.69
N HIS A 34 -21.56 -9.98 -2.99
CA HIS A 34 -22.66 -9.63 -3.87
C HIS A 34 -23.39 -10.87 -4.36
N LYS A 35 -24.71 -10.72 -4.55
CA LYS A 35 -25.55 -11.72 -5.20
C LYS A 35 -25.54 -11.44 -6.69
N ILE A 36 -24.95 -12.32 -7.48
CA ILE A 36 -24.96 -12.18 -8.94
C ILE A 36 -25.94 -13.22 -9.51
N PRO A 37 -27.01 -12.80 -10.19
CA PRO A 37 -27.83 -13.73 -10.95
C PRO A 37 -27.04 -14.20 -12.17
N ILE A 38 -26.84 -15.50 -12.31
CA ILE A 38 -26.28 -16.13 -13.51
C ILE A 38 -27.43 -16.70 -14.35
N THR A 39 -27.51 -16.27 -15.60
CA THR A 39 -28.47 -16.78 -16.58
C THR A 39 -27.71 -17.71 -17.52
N ILE A 40 -27.97 -19.02 -17.44
CA ILE A 40 -27.25 -20.04 -18.23
C ILE A 40 -27.80 -20.13 -19.67
N SER A 41 -29.05 -19.69 -19.90
CA SER A 41 -29.71 -19.60 -21.20
C SER A 41 -30.96 -18.71 -21.09
N ASP A 42 -31.34 -18.00 -22.15
CA ASP A 42 -32.52 -17.09 -22.19
C ASP A 42 -33.85 -17.76 -21.81
N ASN A 43 -33.92 -19.10 -21.85
CA ASN A 43 -35.11 -19.89 -21.54
C ASN A 43 -35.09 -20.59 -20.16
N MET A 44 -34.10 -20.34 -19.29
CA MET A 44 -34.00 -20.94 -17.95
C MET A 44 -34.11 -19.91 -16.82
N PRO A 45 -34.65 -20.29 -15.65
CA PRO A 45 -34.70 -19.41 -14.48
C PRO A 45 -33.27 -19.06 -14.01
N SER A 46 -33.02 -17.78 -13.79
CA SER A 46 -31.73 -17.28 -13.31
C SER A 46 -31.38 -17.91 -11.95
N PHE A 47 -30.21 -18.53 -11.85
CA PHE A 47 -29.71 -19.05 -10.59
C PHE A 47 -28.92 -17.95 -9.88
N THR A 48 -29.19 -17.68 -8.60
CA THR A 48 -28.46 -16.63 -7.86
C THR A 48 -27.23 -17.24 -7.21
N VAL A 49 -26.03 -16.84 -7.66
CA VAL A 49 -24.77 -17.27 -7.05
C VAL A 49 -24.24 -16.14 -6.18
N PHE A 50 -23.86 -16.50 -4.94
CA PHE A 50 -23.18 -15.60 -4.03
C PHE A 50 -21.71 -15.54 -4.44
N VAL A 51 -21.26 -14.40 -4.94
CA VAL A 51 -19.85 -14.18 -5.25
C VAL A 51 -19.30 -13.21 -4.22
N THR A 52 -18.39 -13.72 -3.39
CA THR A 52 -17.66 -12.90 -2.42
C THR A 52 -16.36 -12.42 -3.03
N ALA A 53 -16.11 -11.12 -3.01
CA ALA A 53 -14.79 -10.56 -3.23
C ALA A 53 -14.08 -10.48 -1.87
N LYS A 54 -12.99 -11.23 -1.70
CA LYS A 54 -12.13 -11.16 -0.52
C LYS A 54 -10.75 -10.68 -0.92
N TRP A 55 -10.11 -9.92 -0.03
CA TRP A 55 -8.73 -9.43 -0.12
C TRP A 55 -7.66 -10.47 -0.56
N HIS A 56 -7.89 -11.77 -0.38
CA HIS A 56 -6.93 -12.86 -0.59
C HIS A 56 -7.22 -13.68 -1.84
N TYR A 57 -8.30 -13.35 -2.56
CA TYR A 57 -8.63 -14.00 -3.82
C TYR A 57 -7.79 -13.45 -4.98
N LEU A 58 -7.25 -12.25 -4.83
CA LEU A 58 -6.47 -11.57 -5.85
C LEU A 58 -5.04 -11.35 -5.36
N SER A 59 -4.06 -11.89 -6.11
CA SER A 59 -2.64 -11.80 -5.74
C SER A 59 -2.14 -10.36 -5.59
N PHE A 60 -2.69 -9.41 -6.36
CA PHE A 60 -2.30 -8.00 -6.24
C PHE A 60 -2.70 -7.41 -4.89
N SER A 61 -3.88 -7.78 -4.38
CA SER A 61 -4.39 -7.30 -3.09
C SER A 61 -3.58 -7.90 -1.95
N VAL A 62 -3.28 -9.21 -2.01
CA VAL A 62 -2.37 -9.87 -1.08
C VAL A 62 -1.01 -9.17 -1.06
N PHE A 63 -0.43 -8.91 -2.23
CA PHE A 63 0.87 -8.24 -2.32
C PHE A 63 0.85 -6.84 -1.72
N LEU A 64 -0.21 -6.06 -1.97
CA LEU A 64 -0.40 -4.74 -1.38
C LEU A 64 -0.49 -4.79 0.15
N VAL A 65 -1.28 -5.72 0.70
CA VAL A 65 -1.43 -5.89 2.15
C VAL A 65 -0.13 -6.33 2.80
N VAL A 66 0.55 -7.32 2.22
CA VAL A 66 1.83 -7.83 2.76
C VAL A 66 2.92 -6.76 2.69
N ALA A 67 3.05 -6.05 1.58
CA ALA A 67 4.03 -4.97 1.43
C ALA A 67 3.80 -3.84 2.45
N ASN A 68 2.55 -3.38 2.61
CA ASN A 68 2.23 -2.35 3.60
C ASN A 68 2.42 -2.85 5.04
N SER A 69 2.17 -4.13 5.32
CA SER A 69 2.41 -4.73 6.63
C SER A 69 3.90 -4.76 6.99
N ILE A 70 4.75 -5.20 6.06
CA ILE A 70 6.22 -5.17 6.23
C ILE A 70 6.71 -3.74 6.47
N ALA A 71 6.25 -2.79 5.64
CA ALA A 71 6.60 -1.39 5.76
C ALA A 71 6.11 -0.79 7.10
N CYS A 72 4.95 -1.20 7.59
CA CYS A 72 4.40 -0.79 8.89
C CYS A 72 5.29 -1.27 10.05
N SER A 73 5.62 -2.57 10.08
CA SER A 73 6.51 -3.14 11.09
C SER A 73 7.89 -2.46 11.09
N TYR A 74 8.43 -2.21 9.89
CA TYR A 74 9.69 -1.47 9.74
C TYR A 74 9.58 -0.04 10.29
N SER A 75 8.53 0.70 9.94
CA SER A 75 8.34 2.09 10.35
C SER A 75 8.26 2.21 11.88
N PHE A 76 7.55 1.28 12.51
CA PHE A 76 7.44 1.20 13.97
C PHE A 76 8.78 0.88 14.64
N ALA A 77 9.49 -0.15 14.15
CA ALA A 77 10.79 -0.53 14.68
C ALA A 77 11.81 0.61 14.53
N SER A 78 11.80 1.27 13.37
CA SER A 78 12.68 2.40 13.11
C SER A 78 12.37 3.62 13.98
N MET A 79 11.09 3.91 14.24
CA MET A 79 10.69 4.97 15.16
C MET A 79 11.23 4.73 16.58
N ILE A 80 11.13 3.50 17.10
CA ILE A 80 11.66 3.12 18.41
C ILE A 80 13.19 3.27 18.46
N LEU A 81 13.89 2.84 17.41
CA LEU A 81 15.34 2.93 17.35
C LEU A 81 15.84 4.39 17.25
N SER A 82 15.12 5.25 16.51
CA SER A 82 15.41 6.69 16.43
C SER A 82 15.27 7.36 17.81
N MET A 83 14.22 6.99 18.57
CA MET A 83 14.00 7.47 19.95
C MET A 83 15.12 7.09 20.92
N LYS A 84 15.67 5.88 20.80
CA LYS A 84 16.78 5.40 21.65
C LYS A 84 18.12 6.07 21.34
N LYS A 85 18.17 7.07 20.45
CA LYS A 85 19.39 7.75 19.97
C LYS A 85 20.49 6.78 19.57
N MET A 86 20.12 5.63 19.01
CA MET A 86 21.07 4.66 18.48
C MET A 86 21.58 5.17 17.11
N ILE A 87 22.34 6.27 17.14
CA ILE A 87 22.77 7.11 16.02
C ILE A 87 23.83 6.41 15.14
N ARG A 88 24.34 5.24 15.56
CA ARG A 88 25.46 4.56 14.89
C ARG A 88 25.09 3.86 13.57
N THR A 89 23.82 3.90 13.16
CA THR A 89 23.25 3.09 12.04
C THR A 89 22.59 3.94 10.94
N HIS A 90 23.07 5.15 10.66
CA HIS A 90 22.49 6.01 9.61
C HIS A 90 22.45 5.36 8.21
N LEU A 91 23.50 4.61 7.84
CA LEU A 91 23.55 3.95 6.52
C LEU A 91 22.55 2.80 6.40
N THR A 92 22.36 2.02 7.47
CA THR A 92 21.39 0.91 7.46
C THR A 92 19.96 1.43 7.42
N PHE A 93 19.66 2.56 8.09
CA PHE A 93 18.35 3.22 7.94
C PHE A 93 18.13 3.69 6.50
N LEU A 94 19.11 4.37 5.90
CA LEU A 94 19.01 4.81 4.51
C LEU A 94 18.75 3.64 3.56
N LEU A 95 19.52 2.55 3.67
CA LEU A 95 19.37 1.38 2.79
C LEU A 95 17.99 0.74 2.96
N SER A 96 17.54 0.58 4.20
CA SER A 96 16.23 0.00 4.48
C SER A 96 15.07 0.92 4.08
N ASP A 97 15.18 2.24 4.24
CA ASP A 97 14.21 3.22 3.77
C ASP A 97 14.07 3.16 2.23
N VAL A 98 15.18 2.99 1.48
CA VAL A 98 15.17 2.77 0.03
C VAL A 98 14.51 1.45 -0.34
N MET A 99 14.83 0.35 0.36
CA MET A 99 14.22 -0.96 0.10
C MET A 99 12.70 -0.93 0.30
N MET A 100 12.23 -0.27 1.37
CA MET A 100 10.79 -0.14 1.64
C MET A 100 10.09 0.75 0.60
N MET A 101 10.75 1.83 0.16
CA MET A 101 10.25 2.68 -0.93
C MET A 101 10.05 1.85 -2.21
N ALA A 102 11.05 1.07 -2.61
CA ALA A 102 10.99 0.23 -3.80
C ALA A 102 9.91 -0.84 -3.70
N LEU A 103 9.79 -1.51 -2.55
CA LEU A 103 8.76 -2.52 -2.28
C LEU A 103 7.35 -1.94 -2.42
N LEU A 104 7.09 -0.77 -1.82
CA LEU A 104 5.79 -0.13 -1.88
C LEU A 104 5.44 0.36 -3.29
N PHE A 105 6.38 0.97 -4.03
CA PHE A 105 6.13 1.36 -5.42
C PHE A 105 5.81 0.17 -6.31
N SER A 106 6.49 -0.97 -6.11
CA SER A 106 6.21 -2.21 -6.83
C SER A 106 4.79 -2.72 -6.55
N ALA A 107 4.40 -2.78 -5.27
CA ALA A 107 3.06 -3.20 -4.86
C ALA A 107 1.95 -2.26 -5.38
N ASN A 108 2.19 -0.95 -5.28
CA ASN A 108 1.27 0.07 -5.78
C ASN A 108 1.13 0.01 -7.30
N GLY A 109 2.22 -0.21 -8.03
CA GLY A 109 2.19 -0.39 -9.48
C GLY A 109 1.35 -1.60 -9.90
N ALA A 110 1.57 -2.75 -9.26
CA ALA A 110 0.78 -3.96 -9.51
C ALA A 110 -0.71 -3.76 -9.20
N ALA A 111 -1.02 -3.20 -8.03
CA ALA A 111 -2.40 -2.94 -7.61
C ALA A 111 -3.11 -1.92 -8.51
N THR A 112 -2.42 -0.87 -8.92
CA THR A 112 -2.97 0.16 -9.82
C THR A 112 -3.23 -0.41 -11.21
N ALA A 113 -2.29 -1.19 -11.76
CA ALA A 113 -2.48 -1.82 -13.07
C ALA A 113 -3.72 -2.71 -13.09
N VAL A 114 -3.87 -3.58 -12.10
CA VAL A 114 -5.06 -4.45 -12.00
C VAL A 114 -6.32 -3.66 -11.69
N GLY A 115 -6.23 -2.62 -10.85
CA GLY A 115 -7.35 -1.72 -10.54
C GLY A 115 -7.90 -1.00 -11.77
N ILE A 116 -7.03 -0.52 -12.68
CA ILE A 116 -7.44 0.12 -13.93
C ILE A 116 -8.21 -0.85 -14.83
N ILE A 117 -7.68 -2.07 -14.99
CA ILE A 117 -8.39 -3.10 -15.75
C ILE A 117 -9.73 -3.40 -15.06
N GLY A 118 -9.85 -3.22 -13.74
CA GLY A 118 -11.04 -3.60 -12.96
C GLY A 118 -12.18 -2.60 -13.13
N VAL A 119 -11.82 -1.34 -13.36
CA VAL A 119 -12.74 -0.24 -13.71
C VAL A 119 -13.12 -0.31 -15.19
N ASN A 120 -12.14 -0.49 -16.07
CA ASN A 120 -12.35 -0.38 -17.52
C ASN A 120 -12.85 -1.69 -18.16
N GLY A 121 -12.49 -2.84 -17.58
CA GLY A 121 -12.62 -4.15 -18.20
C GLY A 121 -11.63 -4.36 -19.35
N ASN A 122 -11.59 -5.58 -19.88
CA ASN A 122 -10.88 -5.91 -21.12
C ASN A 122 -11.63 -7.02 -21.87
N SER A 123 -12.25 -6.70 -23.00
CA SER A 123 -13.01 -7.66 -23.82
C SER A 123 -12.11 -8.75 -24.43
N HIS A 124 -10.86 -8.43 -24.76
CA HIS A 124 -9.91 -9.39 -25.36
C HIS A 124 -9.56 -10.54 -24.41
N THR A 125 -9.57 -10.29 -23.10
CA THR A 125 -9.30 -11.30 -22.07
C THR A 125 -10.55 -11.68 -21.27
N GLN A 126 -11.75 -11.32 -21.75
CA GLN A 126 -13.03 -11.54 -21.06
C GLN A 126 -13.04 -11.03 -19.61
N TRP A 127 -12.31 -9.96 -19.33
CA TRP A 127 -12.30 -9.33 -18.02
C TRP A 127 -13.43 -8.32 -17.92
N HIS A 128 -14.48 -8.69 -17.20
CA HIS A 128 -15.62 -7.81 -16.96
C HIS A 128 -15.26 -6.67 -16.00
N LYS A 129 -16.07 -5.60 -15.99
CA LYS A 129 -15.88 -4.42 -15.13
C LYS A 129 -16.20 -4.74 -13.67
N VAL A 130 -15.31 -5.44 -12.99
CA VAL A 130 -15.48 -5.94 -11.61
C VAL A 130 -15.82 -4.81 -10.63
N CYS A 131 -15.21 -3.63 -10.78
CA CYS A 131 -15.47 -2.49 -9.90
C CYS A 131 -16.85 -1.88 -10.04
N TYR A 132 -17.60 -2.19 -11.11
CA TYR A 132 -19.00 -1.78 -11.23
C TYR A 132 -19.93 -2.62 -10.36
N VAL A 133 -19.56 -3.88 -10.11
CA VAL A 133 -20.28 -4.83 -9.25
C VAL A 133 -19.85 -4.63 -7.79
N PHE A 134 -18.55 -4.62 -7.53
CA PHE A 134 -17.96 -4.49 -6.19
C PHE A 134 -17.45 -3.06 -5.95
N LYS A 135 -18.38 -2.10 -5.92
CA LYS A 135 -18.04 -0.67 -5.83
C LYS A 135 -17.35 -0.32 -4.52
N SER A 136 -17.82 -0.87 -3.40
CA SER A 136 -17.26 -0.56 -2.08
C SER A 136 -15.85 -1.09 -1.97
N HIS A 137 -15.63 -2.35 -2.35
CA HIS A 137 -14.33 -3.01 -2.40
C HIS A 137 -13.34 -2.24 -3.27
N CYS A 138 -13.74 -1.86 -4.49
CA CYS A 138 -12.86 -1.09 -5.36
C CYS A 138 -12.57 0.33 -4.85
N HIS A 139 -13.53 1.00 -4.21
CA HIS A 139 -13.29 2.30 -3.60
C HIS A 139 -12.32 2.19 -2.42
N GLN A 140 -12.50 1.18 -1.58
CA GLN A 140 -11.64 0.91 -0.42
C GLN A 140 -10.22 0.51 -0.85
N GLY A 141 -10.10 -0.36 -1.86
CA GLY A 141 -8.82 -0.68 -2.50
C GLY A 141 -8.12 0.54 -3.09
N ALA A 142 -8.84 1.41 -3.81
CA ALA A 142 -8.28 2.65 -4.34
C ALA A 142 -7.79 3.60 -3.22
N ALA A 143 -8.55 3.73 -2.13
CA ALA A 143 -8.14 4.51 -0.97
C ALA A 143 -6.87 3.93 -0.31
N SER A 144 -6.77 2.61 -0.19
CA SER A 144 -5.56 1.95 0.33
C SER A 144 -4.33 2.20 -0.56
N ILE A 145 -4.48 2.06 -1.88
CA ILE A 145 -3.42 2.36 -2.85
C ILE A 145 -2.96 3.82 -2.72
N ALA A 146 -3.89 4.77 -2.62
CA ALA A 146 -3.56 6.19 -2.45
C ALA A 146 -2.76 6.44 -1.16
N MET A 147 -3.17 5.84 -0.04
CA MET A 147 -2.44 5.94 1.24
C MET A 147 -1.05 5.31 1.15
N SER A 148 -0.90 4.21 0.43
CA SER A 148 0.39 3.56 0.20
C SER A 148 1.32 4.35 -0.72
N PHE A 149 0.78 5.08 -1.72
CA PHE A 149 1.55 6.04 -2.51
C PHE A 149 2.05 7.21 -1.65
N LEU A 150 1.19 7.81 -0.83
CA LEU A 150 1.58 8.87 0.11
C LEU A 150 2.73 8.39 1.01
N ARG A 151 2.62 7.16 1.52
CA ARG A 151 3.71 6.56 2.29
C ARG A 151 5.02 6.45 1.52
N SER A 152 4.95 6.01 0.26
CA SER A 152 6.12 5.83 -0.61
C SER A 152 6.87 7.16 -0.79
N PHE A 153 6.13 8.26 -0.95
CA PHE A 153 6.70 9.61 -0.98
C PHE A 153 7.34 10.02 0.36
N VAL A 154 6.75 9.65 1.50
CA VAL A 154 7.38 9.91 2.82
C VAL A 154 8.72 9.17 2.96
N PHE A 155 8.82 7.91 2.49
CA PHE A 155 10.10 7.20 2.46
C PHE A 155 11.11 7.87 1.53
N LEU A 156 10.69 8.32 0.36
CA LEU A 156 11.55 9.08 -0.55
C LEU A 156 12.10 10.32 0.15
N TRP A 157 11.25 11.07 0.85
CA TRP A 157 11.66 12.27 1.57
C TRP A 157 12.65 11.97 2.71
N LEU A 158 12.45 10.87 3.46
CA LEU A 158 13.41 10.38 4.45
C LEU A 158 14.79 10.09 3.81
N VAL A 159 14.81 9.42 2.66
CA VAL A 159 16.05 9.12 1.93
C VAL A 159 16.76 10.41 1.49
N VAL A 160 16.03 11.36 0.91
CA VAL A 160 16.59 12.65 0.47
C VAL A 160 17.20 13.40 1.65
N PHE A 161 16.49 13.52 2.78
CA PHE A 161 17.05 14.15 3.96
C PHE A 161 18.28 13.42 4.51
N ALA A 162 18.27 12.08 4.51
CA ALA A 162 19.43 11.32 4.96
C ALA A 162 20.67 11.59 4.08
N ILE A 163 20.50 11.65 2.75
CA ILE A 163 21.58 11.97 1.81
C ILE A 163 22.10 13.39 2.01
N LEU A 164 21.21 14.38 2.12
CA LEU A 164 21.60 15.78 2.32
C LEU A 164 22.39 15.99 3.62
N ASN A 165 22.00 15.30 4.69
CA ASN A 165 22.72 15.33 5.97
C ASN A 165 24.08 14.66 5.88
N LEU A 166 24.20 13.54 5.15
CA LEU A 166 25.48 12.89 4.89
C LEU A 166 26.42 13.80 4.08
N HIS A 167 25.90 14.44 3.03
CA HIS A 167 26.68 15.37 2.21
C HIS A 167 27.20 16.54 3.03
N LYS A 168 26.33 17.18 3.84
CA LYS A 168 26.71 18.30 4.72
C LYS A 168 27.71 17.92 5.81
N LYS A 169 27.79 16.64 6.19
CA LYS A 169 28.77 16.18 7.18
C LYS A 169 30.17 16.03 6.58
N TYR A 170 30.25 15.76 5.28
CA TYR A 170 31.51 15.50 4.57
C TYR A 170 32.04 16.72 3.80
N THR A 171 31.19 17.72 3.52
CA THR A 171 31.56 19.04 2.98
C THR A 171 31.68 20.05 4.11
#